data_AF-A0A1R4A4N9-F1
#
_entry.id   AF-A0A1R4A4N9-F1
#
_cell.length_a   1.000
_cell.length_b   1.000
_cell.length_c   1.000
_cell.angle_alpha   90.00
_cell.angle_beta   90.00
_cell.angle_gamma   90.00
#
_symmetry.space_group_name_H-M   'P 1'
#
loop_
_entity.id
_entity.type
_entity.pdbx_description
1 polymer ?
#
loop_
_entity_poly.entity_id
_entity_poly.type
_entity_poly.pdbx_seq_one_letter_code
_entity_poly.pdbx_strand_id
1 'polypeptide(L)'
;MGYTHYFTQKRAASDAEWAAITVDFRKLYEGGHLPSIRFEDNHAAHPEISDDLIRFNGPGHDGHETMLLAIDGEGFAFCKTARKPYDLAVVALLILAHYHAPEVWDITSDGYKADWQPGLDIIQRHLYTEACLPPAIIQDDPYA
;
A
#
# COMPACT_ATOMS: atom_id res chain seq x y z
N MET A 1 10.41 17.72 3.57
CA MET A 1 10.19 16.80 4.71
C MET A 1 9.12 15.82 4.26
N GLY A 2 9.39 14.52 4.30
CA GLY A 2 8.55 13.49 3.69
C GLY A 2 7.74 12.74 4.74
N TYR A 3 6.50 12.38 4.38
CA TYR A 3 5.66 11.41 5.07
C TYR A 3 5.95 10.03 4.49
N THR A 4 6.26 9.06 5.34
CA THR A 4 6.87 7.79 4.95
C THR A 4 6.11 6.61 5.56
N HIS A 5 5.96 5.54 4.76
CA HIS A 5 5.53 4.22 5.24
C HIS A 5 6.70 3.25 5.17
N TYR A 6 6.82 2.39 6.18
CA TYR A 6 7.88 1.40 6.30
C TYR A 6 7.27 0.02 6.34
N PHE A 7 7.87 -0.94 5.65
CA PHE A 7 7.38 -2.31 5.54
C PHE A 7 8.56 -3.26 5.46
N THR A 8 8.94 -3.83 6.61
CA THR A 8 10.07 -4.77 6.69
C THR A 8 9.55 -6.17 6.43
N GLN A 9 10.02 -6.79 5.35
CA GLN A 9 9.63 -8.14 4.99
C GLN A 9 10.46 -9.17 5.78
N LYS A 10 9.76 -10.07 6.49
CA LYS A 10 10.34 -11.11 7.37
C LYS A 10 10.60 -12.42 6.66
N ARG A 11 9.81 -12.71 5.64
CA ARG A 11 9.90 -13.90 4.79
C ARG A 11 9.29 -13.59 3.43
N ALA A 12 9.57 -14.42 2.44
CA ALA A 12 8.77 -14.40 1.21
C ALA A 12 7.28 -14.65 1.53
N ALA A 13 6.40 -13.95 0.81
CA ALA A 13 4.99 -14.33 0.76
C ALA A 13 4.87 -15.65 -0.02
N SER A 14 3.93 -16.50 0.38
CA SER A 14 3.55 -17.64 -0.45
C SER A 14 2.79 -17.17 -1.69
N ASP A 15 2.80 -18.00 -2.74
CA ASP A 15 2.04 -17.73 -3.98
C ASP A 15 0.56 -17.44 -3.70
N ALA A 16 -0.05 -18.11 -2.72
CA ALA A 16 -1.44 -17.91 -2.35
C ALA A 16 -1.69 -16.55 -1.67
N GLU A 17 -0.82 -16.17 -0.73
CA GLU A 17 -0.87 -14.86 -0.07
C GLU A 17 -0.68 -13.74 -1.10
N TRP A 18 0.32 -13.89 -1.99
CA TRP A 18 0.62 -12.89 -3.02
C TRP A 18 -0.48 -12.78 -4.08
N ALA A 19 -1.03 -13.91 -4.53
CA ALA A 19 -2.17 -13.93 -5.44
C ALA A 19 -3.38 -13.20 -4.85
N ALA A 20 -3.66 -13.37 -3.56
CA ALA A 20 -4.77 -12.67 -2.91
C ALA A 20 -4.53 -11.14 -2.88
N ILE A 21 -3.32 -10.70 -2.51
CA ILE A 21 -2.92 -9.28 -2.50
C ILE A 21 -3.07 -8.66 -3.90
N THR A 22 -2.50 -9.30 -4.92
CA THR A 22 -2.49 -8.79 -6.29
C THR A 22 -3.89 -8.77 -6.91
N VAL A 23 -4.71 -9.80 -6.67
CA VAL A 23 -6.10 -9.86 -7.15
C VAL A 23 -6.91 -8.71 -6.57
N ASP A 24 -6.82 -8.49 -5.26
CA ASP A 24 -7.63 -7.47 -4.62
C ASP A 24 -7.15 -6.05 -4.88
N PHE A 25 -5.83 -5.84 -4.93
CA PHE A 25 -5.28 -4.55 -5.34
C PHE A 25 -5.68 -4.21 -6.79
N ARG A 26 -5.67 -5.21 -7.69
CA ARG A 26 -6.16 -5.05 -9.07
C ARG A 26 -7.64 -4.68 -9.11
N LYS A 27 -8.49 -5.30 -8.30
CA LYS A 27 -9.93 -4.92 -8.21
C LYS A 27 -10.12 -3.47 -7.80
N LEU A 28 -9.36 -2.98 -6.81
CA LEU A 28 -9.45 -1.57 -6.39
C LEU A 28 -8.96 -0.61 -7.49
N TYR A 29 -7.87 -0.97 -8.16
CA TYR A 29 -7.31 -0.18 -9.26
C TYR A 29 -8.27 -0.12 -10.48
N GLU A 30 -8.67 -1.27 -11.00
CA GLU A 30 -9.52 -1.37 -12.19
C GLU A 30 -10.97 -0.91 -11.92
N GLY A 31 -11.44 -1.05 -10.67
CA GLY A 31 -12.72 -0.53 -10.21
C GLY A 31 -12.76 1.00 -10.06
N GLY A 32 -11.62 1.69 -10.26
CA GLY A 32 -11.53 3.15 -10.14
C GLY A 32 -11.71 3.64 -8.70
N HIS A 33 -11.41 2.81 -7.70
CA HIS A 33 -11.51 3.15 -6.29
C HIS A 33 -10.23 3.80 -5.75
N LEU A 34 -9.13 3.71 -6.50
CA LEU A 34 -7.85 4.34 -6.18
C LEU A 34 -7.64 5.62 -6.99
N PRO A 35 -6.81 6.56 -6.49
CA PRO A 35 -6.35 7.71 -7.27
C PRO A 35 -5.58 7.25 -8.53
N SER A 36 -5.35 8.17 -9.46
CA SER A 36 -4.53 7.87 -10.63
C SER A 36 -3.11 7.49 -10.19
N ILE A 37 -2.72 6.26 -10.53
CA ILE A 37 -1.36 5.73 -10.37
C ILE A 37 -0.78 5.29 -11.72
N ARG A 38 0.55 5.28 -11.80
CA ARG A 38 1.36 4.97 -12.98
C ARG A 38 2.57 4.12 -12.59
N PHE A 39 3.22 3.50 -13.57
CA PHE A 39 4.48 2.76 -13.34
C PHE A 39 5.55 3.62 -12.65
N GLU A 40 5.73 4.86 -13.13
CA GLU A 40 6.63 5.87 -12.58
C GLU A 40 5.97 7.25 -12.66
N ASP A 41 6.49 8.22 -11.92
CA ASP A 41 5.98 9.60 -11.93
C ASP A 41 6.13 10.28 -13.29
N ASN A 42 7.23 10.01 -13.98
CA ASN A 42 7.58 10.56 -15.28
C ASN A 42 7.17 9.67 -16.47
N HIS A 43 6.41 8.60 -16.22
CA HIS A 43 6.01 7.65 -17.25
C HIS A 43 4.50 7.45 -17.30
N ALA A 44 3.90 7.47 -18.50
CA ALA A 44 2.46 7.30 -18.69
C ALA A 44 1.97 5.83 -18.60
N ALA A 45 2.83 4.88 -18.21
CA ALA A 45 2.48 3.47 -18.20
C ALA A 45 1.59 3.14 -17.00
N HIS A 46 0.77 2.10 -17.14
CA HIS A 46 -0.03 1.55 -16.05
C HIS A 46 0.88 1.02 -14.91
N PRO A 47 0.39 0.96 -13.66
CA PRO A 47 1.11 0.30 -12.58
C PRO A 47 1.43 -1.15 -12.95
N GLU A 48 2.53 -1.67 -12.45
CA GLU A 48 2.82 -3.10 -12.55
C GLU A 48 2.11 -3.82 -11.40
N ILE A 49 1.33 -4.83 -11.75
CA ILE A 49 0.70 -5.76 -10.80
C ILE A 49 0.91 -7.15 -11.39
N SER A 50 1.98 -7.82 -10.98
CA SER A 50 2.46 -9.10 -11.51
C SER A 50 2.55 -10.16 -10.41
N ASP A 51 2.94 -11.38 -10.80
CA ASP A 51 3.17 -12.48 -9.86
C ASP A 51 4.44 -12.27 -9.02
N ASP A 52 5.29 -11.31 -9.39
CA ASP A 52 6.55 -11.02 -8.70
C ASP A 52 6.47 -9.74 -7.86
N LEU A 53 5.79 -8.69 -8.36
CA LEU A 53 5.78 -7.39 -7.69
C LEU A 53 4.54 -6.53 -8.01
N ILE A 54 4.31 -5.57 -7.13
CA ILE A 54 3.42 -4.44 -7.36
C ILE A 54 4.27 -3.16 -7.33
N ARG A 55 4.25 -2.40 -8.43
CA ARG A 55 5.02 -1.17 -8.59
C ARG A 55 4.16 -0.04 -9.13
N PHE A 56 4.19 1.10 -8.44
CA PHE A 56 3.52 2.30 -8.93
C PHE A 56 4.01 3.60 -8.27
N ASN A 57 3.65 4.73 -8.86
CA ASN A 57 3.83 6.08 -8.33
C ASN A 57 2.63 6.97 -8.73
N GLY A 58 2.54 8.16 -8.17
CA GLY A 58 1.62 9.20 -8.63
C GLY A 58 2.12 9.89 -9.91
N PRO A 59 1.25 10.39 -10.79
CA PRO A 59 1.65 11.00 -12.05
C PRO A 59 2.27 12.39 -11.86
N GLY A 60 3.42 12.64 -12.48
CA GLY A 60 4.07 13.94 -12.53
C GLY A 60 4.26 14.57 -11.15
N HIS A 61 3.68 15.75 -10.93
CA HIS A 61 3.79 16.45 -9.64
C HIS A 61 3.07 15.73 -8.48
N ASP A 62 2.21 14.75 -8.77
CA ASP A 62 1.51 13.95 -7.77
C ASP A 62 2.33 12.71 -7.35
N GLY A 63 3.49 12.46 -7.96
CA GLY A 63 4.44 11.42 -7.56
C GLY A 63 5.51 11.91 -6.57
N HIS A 64 6.15 10.98 -5.85
CA HIS A 64 7.29 11.29 -4.98
C HIS A 64 8.37 10.21 -4.97
N GLU A 65 8.10 9.06 -4.36
CA GLU A 65 8.95 7.87 -4.38
C GLU A 65 8.10 6.68 -4.86
N THR A 66 8.68 5.85 -5.73
CA THR A 66 7.95 4.73 -6.32
C THR A 66 7.70 3.66 -5.27
N MET A 67 6.43 3.31 -5.08
CA MET A 67 6.03 2.19 -4.25
C MET A 67 6.42 0.90 -4.97
N LEU A 68 7.13 0.02 -4.25
CA LEU A 68 7.47 -1.32 -4.71
C LEU A 68 7.26 -2.30 -3.56
N LEU A 69 6.34 -3.24 -3.75
CA LEU A 69 6.16 -4.40 -2.89
C LEU A 69 6.45 -5.64 -3.74
N ALA A 70 7.29 -6.55 -3.28
CA ALA A 70 7.64 -7.77 -4.01
C ALA A 70 7.24 -9.01 -3.21
N ILE A 71 6.99 -10.12 -3.90
CA ILE A 71 6.75 -11.42 -3.26
C ILE A 71 7.97 -11.87 -2.45
N ASP A 72 9.18 -11.58 -2.95
CA ASP A 72 10.47 -12.04 -2.47
C ASP A 72 11.46 -10.88 -2.21
N GLY A 73 11.11 -9.98 -1.29
CA GLY A 73 12.08 -9.09 -0.65
C GLY A 73 12.47 -9.62 0.72
N GLU A 74 13.75 -9.74 1.07
CA GLU A 74 14.13 -9.86 2.49
C GLU A 74 14.67 -8.52 2.99
N GLY A 75 14.11 -8.03 4.09
CA GLY A 75 14.62 -6.86 4.80
C GLY A 75 13.75 -5.61 4.71
N PHE A 76 14.38 -4.49 5.01
CA PHE A 76 13.71 -3.20 5.21
C PHE A 76 13.42 -2.50 3.88
N ALA A 77 12.18 -2.08 3.69
CA ALA A 77 11.74 -1.22 2.61
C ALA A 77 10.85 -0.09 3.15
N PHE A 78 10.74 0.97 2.37
CA PHE A 78 9.92 2.15 2.68
C PHE A 78 9.46 2.86 1.41
N CYS A 79 8.45 3.72 1.54
CA CYS A 79 8.01 4.61 0.48
C CYS A 79 7.62 5.97 1.07
N LYS A 80 8.32 7.02 0.63
CA LYS A 80 7.99 8.41 0.94
C LYS A 80 6.96 8.90 -0.06
N THR A 81 5.79 9.26 0.44
CA THR A 81 4.71 9.76 -0.42
C THR A 81 4.56 11.26 -0.33
N ALA A 82 5.09 11.87 0.74
CA ALA A 82 4.87 13.28 1.06
C ALA A 82 3.38 13.67 1.09
N ARG A 83 2.50 12.74 1.50
CA ARG A 83 1.03 12.90 1.54
C ARG A 83 0.41 13.26 0.20
N LYS A 84 1.08 12.94 -0.91
CA LYS A 84 0.56 13.17 -2.26
C LYS A 84 -0.60 12.22 -2.56
N PRO A 85 -1.46 12.51 -3.55
CA PRO A 85 -2.70 11.75 -3.77
C PRO A 85 -2.51 10.23 -3.87
N TYR A 86 -1.43 9.74 -4.49
CA TYR A 86 -1.17 8.31 -4.63
C TYR A 86 -0.88 7.57 -3.32
N ASP A 87 -0.65 8.30 -2.21
CA ASP A 87 -0.49 7.74 -0.87
C ASP A 87 -1.67 6.84 -0.48
N LEU A 88 -2.89 7.17 -0.92
CA LEU A 88 -4.06 6.34 -0.68
C LEU A 88 -3.90 4.92 -1.27
N ALA A 89 -3.27 4.80 -2.45
CA ALA A 89 -2.98 3.51 -3.05
C ALA A 89 -1.86 2.77 -2.31
N VAL A 90 -0.86 3.49 -1.77
CA VAL A 90 0.20 2.90 -0.93
C VAL A 90 -0.41 2.33 0.35
N VAL A 91 -1.23 3.10 1.05
CA VAL A 91 -1.94 2.66 2.26
C VAL A 91 -2.83 1.45 1.96
N ALA A 92 -3.63 1.50 0.90
CA ALA A 92 -4.51 0.38 0.54
C ALA A 92 -3.71 -0.91 0.26
N LEU A 93 -2.59 -0.82 -0.47
CA LEU A 93 -1.72 -1.97 -0.73
C LEU A 93 -1.17 -2.56 0.58
N LEU A 94 -0.67 -1.71 1.49
CA LEU A 94 -0.10 -2.16 2.76
C LEU A 94 -1.15 -2.77 3.70
N ILE A 95 -2.39 -2.27 3.70
CA ILE A 95 -3.50 -2.90 4.43
C ILE A 95 -3.83 -4.28 3.84
N LEU A 96 -3.90 -4.41 2.51
CA LEU A 96 -4.13 -5.71 1.87
C LEU A 96 -3.00 -6.70 2.15
N ALA A 97 -1.74 -6.24 2.14
CA ALA A 97 -0.59 -7.04 2.50
C ALA A 97 -0.69 -7.56 3.94
N HIS A 98 -1.08 -6.71 4.89
CA HIS A 98 -1.33 -7.14 6.27
C HIS A 98 -2.51 -8.10 6.38
N TYR A 99 -3.61 -7.83 5.68
CA TYR A 99 -4.83 -8.62 5.76
C TYR A 99 -4.63 -10.06 5.26
N HIS A 100 -3.96 -10.22 4.11
CA HIS A 100 -3.75 -11.53 3.49
C HIS A 100 -2.51 -12.26 4.02
N ALA A 101 -1.52 -11.52 4.53
CA ALA A 101 -0.24 -12.07 4.97
C ALA A 101 0.29 -11.39 6.24
N PRO A 102 -0.42 -11.49 7.38
CA PRO A 102 -0.16 -10.69 8.58
C PRO A 102 1.22 -10.93 9.22
N GLU A 103 1.90 -12.03 8.88
CA GLU A 103 3.22 -12.38 9.40
C GLU A 103 4.36 -12.11 8.40
N VAL A 104 4.07 -11.57 7.21
CA VAL A 104 5.08 -11.33 6.16
C VAL A 104 5.75 -9.98 6.31
N TRP A 105 4.99 -8.91 6.53
CA TRP A 105 5.51 -7.55 6.62
C TRP A 105 5.23 -6.93 7.99
N ASP A 106 6.27 -6.43 8.65
CA ASP A 106 6.13 -5.48 9.75
C ASP A 106 5.90 -4.09 9.17
N ILE A 107 4.68 -3.57 9.33
CA ILE A 107 4.26 -2.31 8.71
C ILE A 107 4.16 -1.21 9.77
N THR A 108 4.83 -0.09 9.53
CA THR A 108 4.77 1.12 10.35
C THR A 108 4.69 2.38 9.46
N SER A 109 4.43 3.54 10.06
CA SER A 109 4.26 4.79 9.32
C SER A 109 4.69 5.99 10.16
N ASP A 110 5.04 7.09 9.51
CA ASP A 110 5.11 8.42 10.15
C ASP A 110 3.71 8.95 10.53
N GLY A 111 2.64 8.31 10.05
CA GLY A 111 1.25 8.69 10.31
C GLY A 111 0.49 7.84 11.31
N TYR A 112 -0.74 8.26 11.56
CA TYR A 112 -1.64 7.69 12.57
C TYR A 112 -2.88 7.05 11.95
N LYS A 113 -3.74 6.48 12.80
CA LYS A 113 -5.00 5.86 12.39
C LYS A 113 -5.82 6.71 11.42
N ALA A 114 -5.95 8.01 11.68
CA ALA A 114 -6.73 8.93 10.86
C ALA A 114 -6.18 9.07 9.43
N ASP A 115 -4.86 8.99 9.26
CA ASP A 115 -4.23 9.06 7.93
C ASP A 115 -4.50 7.80 7.10
N TRP A 116 -4.62 6.64 7.77
CA TRP A 116 -4.81 5.34 7.12
C TRP A 116 -6.29 4.95 6.94
N GLN A 117 -7.19 5.55 7.72
CA GLN A 117 -8.62 5.25 7.71
C GLN A 117 -9.24 5.33 6.30
N PRO A 118 -8.94 6.31 5.44
CA PRO A 118 -9.49 6.35 4.08
C PRO A 118 -9.15 5.11 3.24
N GLY A 119 -7.94 4.56 3.39
CA GLY A 119 -7.54 3.34 2.69
C GLY A 119 -8.29 2.11 3.22
N LEU A 120 -8.46 2.04 4.54
CA LEU A 120 -9.27 0.99 5.17
C LEU A 120 -10.74 1.06 4.73
N ASP A 121 -11.32 2.25 4.69
CA ASP A 121 -12.72 2.45 4.29
C ASP A 121 -13.00 1.96 2.86
N ILE A 122 -12.05 2.17 1.94
CA ILE A 122 -12.15 1.65 0.56
C ILE A 122 -12.17 0.12 0.57
N ILE A 123 -11.27 -0.51 1.31
CA ILE A 123 -11.19 -1.98 1.40
C ILE A 123 -12.45 -2.54 2.05
N GLN A 124 -12.92 -1.96 3.14
CA GLN A 124 -14.13 -2.41 3.83
C GLN A 124 -15.39 -2.25 3.00
N ARG A 125 -15.46 -1.20 2.18
CA ARG A 125 -16.61 -0.95 1.30
C ARG A 125 -16.64 -1.90 0.10
N HIS A 126 -15.50 -2.22 -0.47
CA HIS A 126 -15.43 -2.87 -1.79
C HIS A 126 -14.96 -4.33 -1.76
N LEU A 127 -14.34 -4.79 -0.67
CA LEU A 127 -13.73 -6.12 -0.57
C LEU A 127 -14.15 -6.87 0.71
N TYR A 128 -13.73 -6.38 1.89
CA TYR A 128 -13.85 -7.12 3.16
C TYR A 128 -14.21 -6.20 4.32
N THR A 129 -15.45 -6.30 4.80
CA THR A 129 -15.95 -5.51 5.94
C THR A 129 -15.14 -5.70 7.23
N GLU A 130 -14.48 -6.85 7.37
CA GLU A 130 -13.69 -7.29 8.51
C GLU A 130 -12.22 -6.87 8.44
N ALA A 131 -11.77 -6.28 7.33
CA ALA A 131 -10.40 -5.78 7.22
C ALA A 131 -10.09 -4.79 8.35
N CYS A 132 -8.85 -4.77 8.80
CA CYS A 132 -8.39 -3.91 9.89
C CYS A 132 -7.03 -3.29 9.57
N LEU A 133 -6.66 -2.25 10.32
CA LEU A 133 -5.34 -1.62 10.20
C LEU A 133 -4.25 -2.54 10.77
N PRO A 134 -3.02 -2.47 10.23
CA PRO A 134 -1.87 -3.11 10.87
C PRO A 134 -1.74 -2.68 12.34
N PRO A 135 -1.31 -3.56 13.26
CA PRO A 135 -1.30 -3.28 14.70
C PRO A 135 -0.52 -2.02 15.11
N ALA A 136 0.50 -1.63 14.36
CA ALA A 136 1.28 -0.42 14.64
C ALA A 136 0.54 0.88 14.29
N ILE A 137 -0.56 0.82 13.53
CA ILE A 137 -1.28 1.97 12.97
C ILE A 137 -2.62 2.23 13.67
N ILE A 138 -2.80 1.71 14.88
CA ILE A 138 -4.06 1.86 15.64
C ILE A 138 -4.08 3.08 16.57
N GLN A 139 -2.95 3.78 16.69
CA GLN A 139 -2.81 4.93 17.59
C GLN A 139 -3.51 6.16 17.00
N ASP A 140 -4.21 6.89 17.86
CA ASP A 140 -4.74 8.22 17.51
C ASP A 140 -3.58 9.23 17.42
N ASP A 141 -3.77 10.27 16.60
CA ASP A 141 -2.79 11.35 16.48
C ASP A 141 -2.67 12.10 17.81
N PRO A 142 -1.50 12.09 18.48
CA PRO A 142 -1.31 12.75 19.76
C PRO A 142 -1.32 14.29 19.65
N TYR A 143 -1.39 14.85 18.44
CA TYR A 143 -1.35 16.28 18.17
C TYR A 143 -2.67 16.84 17.58
N ALA A 144 -3.70 16.00 17.41
CA ALA A 144 -5.00 16.41 16.88
C ALA A 144 -5.88 17.18 17.88
#